data_AF-A0A4V1RVI3-F1
#
_entry.id   AF-A0A4V1RVI3-F1
#
_cell.length_a   1.000
_cell.length_b   1.000
_cell.length_c   1.000
_cell.angle_alpha   90.00
_cell.angle_beta   90.00
_cell.angle_gamma   90.00
#
_symmetry.space_group_name_H-M   'P 1'
#
loop_
_entity.id
_entity.type
_entity.pdbx_description
1 polymer ?
#
loop_
_entity_poly.entity_id
_entity_poly.type
_entity_poly.pdbx_seq_one_letter_code
_entity_poly.pdbx_strand_id
1 'polypeptide(L)'
;MNVTEYIASGILESYVLGAVSDQERREVECLSSIYPEIRQELDHLSTALEQYAQAYSVEPPASVKENLLKQLDFEKPVAPAVVRPLPVDPWKDGSPTFRTTWLVAASVGILVLGFAFFLVSQLRTNQQTVASLRTANDSLKSEVQQLHTQQSRAEQSLALLSKPGMRTIELRGNDKAPSGRMLVFWNAKTREVAVEVRSLPPLRPDQQYQLWSLAGGQPIDAGVFEAGSNNLAIQRLNRTIDRADAFAVTVEKRGGSPTPTLSTLLAMSPVDA
;
A
#
# COMPACT_ATOMS: atom_id res chain seq x y z
N MET A 1 -7.95 -13.93 25.11
CA MET A 1 -8.09 -14.92 24.02
C MET A 1 -9.30 -14.51 23.19
N ASN A 2 -9.17 -14.31 21.88
CA ASN A 2 -10.32 -14.16 21.00
C ASN A 2 -10.66 -15.55 20.45
N VAL A 3 -11.74 -16.15 20.95
CA VAL A 3 -12.12 -17.53 20.62
C VAL A 3 -12.41 -17.67 19.12
N THR A 4 -13.03 -16.65 18.51
CA THR A 4 -13.35 -16.63 17.08
C THR A 4 -12.10 -16.60 16.21
N GLU A 5 -11.09 -15.81 16.59
CA GLU A 5 -9.82 -15.74 15.86
C GLU A 5 -9.02 -17.04 16.00
N TYR A 6 -9.08 -17.68 17.16
CA TYR A 6 -8.43 -18.97 17.39
C TYR A 6 -9.07 -20.10 16.58
N ILE A 7 -10.40 -20.15 16.52
CA ILE A 7 -11.13 -21.08 15.65
C ILE A 7 -10.77 -20.85 14.17
N ALA A 8 -10.71 -19.58 13.74
CA ALA A 8 -10.36 -19.22 12.36
C ALA A 8 -8.88 -19.40 11.99
N SER A 9 -8.02 -19.78 12.94
CA SER A 9 -6.56 -19.85 12.73
C SER A 9 -6.11 -21.09 11.95
N GLY A 10 -6.95 -22.12 11.81
CA GLY A 10 -6.59 -23.39 11.16
C GLY A 10 -5.94 -24.42 12.10
N ILE A 11 -5.77 -24.09 13.38
CA ILE A 11 -5.09 -24.97 14.35
C ILE A 11 -5.95 -26.17 14.74
N LEU A 12 -7.27 -26.03 14.76
CA LEU A 12 -8.20 -27.10 15.14
C LEU A 12 -8.25 -28.17 14.04
N GLU A 13 -8.27 -27.77 12.78
CA GLU A 13 -8.19 -28.65 11.62
C GLU A 13 -6.87 -29.41 11.59
N SER A 14 -5.77 -28.71 11.83
CA SER A 14 -4.44 -29.32 11.94
C SER A 14 -4.38 -30.32 13.11
N TYR A 15 -5.05 -30.01 14.23
CA TYR A 15 -5.11 -30.87 15.41
C TYR A 15 -5.85 -32.18 15.11
N VAL A 16 -7.05 -32.11 14.51
CA VAL A 16 -7.84 -33.33 14.22
C VAL A 16 -7.15 -34.19 13.16
N LEU A 17 -6.40 -33.59 12.23
CA LEU A 17 -5.54 -34.32 11.27
C LEU A 17 -4.26 -34.89 11.90
N GLY A 18 -3.98 -34.60 13.16
CA GLY A 18 -2.77 -35.06 13.85
C GLY A 18 -1.48 -34.40 13.36
N ALA A 19 -1.58 -33.25 12.67
CA ALA A 19 -0.45 -32.52 12.07
C ALA A 19 0.17 -31.47 12.99
N VAL A 20 -0.35 -31.29 14.20
CA VAL A 20 0.15 -30.35 15.21
C VAL A 20 1.32 -30.92 16.01
N SER A 21 2.17 -30.03 16.52
CA SER A 21 3.20 -30.37 17.50
C SER A 21 2.61 -30.78 18.85
N ASP A 22 3.42 -31.46 19.69
CA ASP A 22 3.00 -31.84 21.05
C ASP A 22 2.64 -30.62 21.93
N GLN A 23 3.23 -29.46 21.66
CA GLN A 23 2.94 -28.23 22.37
C GLN A 23 1.56 -27.69 22.00
N GLU A 24 1.28 -27.57 20.71
CA GLU A 24 -0.02 -27.14 20.19
C GLU A 24 -1.14 -28.11 20.57
N ARG A 25 -0.85 -29.41 20.60
CA ARG A 25 -1.79 -30.44 21.09
C ARG A 25 -2.26 -30.14 22.51
N ARG A 26 -1.32 -29.91 23.44
CA ARG A 26 -1.65 -29.59 24.85
C ARG A 26 -2.39 -28.26 24.96
N GLU A 27 -2.08 -27.29 24.11
CA GLU A 27 -2.79 -26.01 24.06
C GLU A 27 -4.24 -26.20 23.63
N VAL A 28 -4.49 -26.92 22.53
CA VAL A 28 -5.85 -27.23 22.06
C VAL A 28 -6.64 -28.01 23.13
N GLU A 29 -6.04 -29.03 23.75
CA GLU A 29 -6.67 -29.80 24.83
C GLU A 29 -7.04 -28.91 26.03
N CYS A 30 -6.11 -28.07 26.49
CA CYS A 30 -6.33 -27.14 27.58
C CYS A 30 -7.45 -26.15 27.24
N LEU A 31 -7.39 -25.50 26.08
CA LEU A 31 -8.37 -24.51 25.65
C LEU A 31 -9.76 -25.12 25.44
N SER A 32 -9.84 -26.35 24.93
CA SER A 32 -11.12 -27.08 24.79
C SER A 32 -11.78 -27.43 26.13
N SER A 33 -10.99 -27.52 27.21
CA SER A 33 -11.52 -27.72 28.57
C SER A 33 -12.08 -26.45 29.20
N ILE A 34 -11.64 -25.27 28.72
CA ILE A 34 -11.98 -23.95 29.26
C ILE A 34 -13.09 -23.29 28.42
N TYR A 35 -13.03 -23.41 27.10
CA TYR A 35 -13.92 -22.74 26.15
C TYR A 35 -14.81 -23.77 25.42
N PRO A 36 -16.11 -23.82 25.71
CA PRO A 36 -17.02 -24.80 25.11
C PRO A 36 -17.16 -24.64 23.60
N GLU A 37 -16.98 -23.43 23.05
CA GLU A 37 -17.06 -23.16 21.62
C GLU A 37 -15.93 -23.85 20.84
N ILE A 38 -14.71 -23.89 21.41
CA ILE A 38 -13.57 -24.61 20.82
C ILE A 38 -13.84 -26.12 20.80
N ARG A 39 -14.41 -26.63 21.90
CA ARG A 39 -14.79 -28.04 21.99
C ARG A 39 -15.87 -28.40 20.97
N GLN A 40 -16.88 -27.55 20.82
CA GLN A 40 -17.95 -27.76 19.84
C GLN A 40 -17.40 -27.81 18.41
N GLU A 41 -16.45 -26.94 18.07
CA GLU A 41 -15.82 -26.96 16.75
C GLU A 41 -14.96 -28.22 16.52
N LEU A 42 -14.21 -28.67 17.55
CA LEU A 42 -13.46 -29.93 17.48
C LEU A 42 -14.37 -31.14 17.26
N ASP A 43 -15.53 -31.20 17.92
CA ASP A 43 -16.49 -32.28 17.75
C ASP A 43 -17.07 -32.27 16.31
N HIS A 44 -17.34 -31.09 15.76
CA HIS A 44 -17.83 -30.93 14.39
C HIS A 44 -16.78 -31.40 13.35
N LEU A 45 -15.53 -30.97 13.49
CA LEU A 45 -14.42 -31.40 12.63
C LEU A 45 -14.15 -32.90 12.73
N SER A 46 -14.20 -33.47 13.95
CA SER A 46 -14.03 -34.90 14.18
C SER A 46 -15.13 -35.71 13.50
N THR A 47 -16.38 -35.25 13.58
CA THR A 47 -17.53 -35.88 12.91
C THR A 47 -17.37 -35.85 11.39
N ALA A 48 -16.91 -34.73 10.81
CA ALA A 48 -16.68 -34.62 9.38
C ALA A 48 -15.59 -35.58 8.89
N LEU A 49 -14.49 -35.69 9.66
CA LEU A 49 -13.42 -36.65 9.35
C LEU A 49 -13.85 -38.10 9.53
N GLU A 50 -14.69 -38.40 10.51
CA GLU A 50 -15.28 -39.72 10.67
C GLU A 50 -16.16 -40.10 9.46
N GLN A 51 -17.02 -39.20 9.00
CA GLN A 51 -17.84 -39.42 7.80
C GLN A 51 -16.97 -39.69 6.56
N TYR A 52 -15.90 -38.93 6.40
CA TYR A 52 -14.92 -39.17 5.34
C TYR A 52 -14.26 -40.56 5.48
N ALA A 53 -13.76 -40.90 6.67
CA ALA A 53 -13.11 -42.18 6.93
C ALA A 53 -14.04 -43.38 6.70
N GLN A 54 -15.32 -43.26 7.06
CA GLN A 54 -16.33 -44.29 6.81
C GLN A 54 -16.60 -44.47 5.31
N ALA A 55 -16.75 -43.36 4.57
CA ALA A 55 -17.03 -43.38 3.14
C ALA A 55 -15.90 -44.04 2.31
N TYR A 56 -14.65 -43.92 2.77
CA TYR A 56 -13.46 -44.48 2.12
C TYR A 56 -12.85 -45.67 2.88
N SER A 57 -13.64 -46.34 3.72
CA SER A 57 -13.16 -47.46 4.54
C SER A 57 -12.74 -48.66 3.68
N VAL A 58 -11.66 -49.33 4.10
CA VAL A 58 -11.13 -50.56 3.48
C VAL A 58 -11.28 -51.70 4.49
N GLU A 59 -11.83 -52.83 4.05
CA GLU A 59 -12.05 -53.97 4.93
C GLU A 59 -10.71 -54.58 5.40
N PRO A 60 -10.43 -54.62 6.72
CA PRO A 60 -9.18 -55.18 7.22
C PRO A 60 -9.18 -56.71 7.12
N PRO A 61 -8.01 -57.36 7.01
CA PRO A 61 -7.91 -58.82 7.04
C PRO A 61 -8.49 -59.43 8.32
N ALA A 62 -9.18 -60.57 8.20
CA ALA A 62 -9.86 -61.23 9.33
C ALA A 62 -8.92 -61.55 10.52
N SER A 63 -7.64 -61.81 10.24
CA SER A 63 -6.61 -62.10 11.26
C SER A 63 -6.37 -60.93 12.24
N VAL A 64 -6.65 -59.69 11.84
CA VAL A 64 -6.49 -58.51 12.70
C VAL A 64 -7.44 -58.58 13.90
N LYS A 65 -8.71 -58.95 13.65
CA LYS A 65 -9.72 -59.09 14.71
C LYS A 65 -9.32 -60.19 15.70
N GLU A 66 -8.88 -61.34 15.21
CA GLU A 66 -8.46 -62.46 16.06
C GLU A 66 -7.24 -62.10 16.91
N ASN A 67 -6.25 -61.42 16.33
CA ASN A 67 -5.05 -60.99 17.05
C ASN A 67 -5.37 -59.95 18.14
N LEU A 68 -6.25 -58.99 17.85
CA LEU A 68 -6.70 -58.01 18.84
C LEU A 68 -7.47 -58.68 19.99
N LEU A 69 -8.41 -59.58 19.68
CA LEU A 69 -9.17 -60.28 20.71
C LEU A 69 -8.30 -61.18 21.60
N LYS A 70 -7.20 -61.73 21.10
CA LYS A 70 -6.21 -62.47 21.90
C LYS A 70 -5.38 -61.58 22.82
N GLN A 71 -5.12 -60.33 22.42
CA GLN A 71 -4.33 -59.36 23.21
C GLN A 71 -5.17 -58.62 24.25
N LEU A 72 -6.49 -58.56 24.05
CA LEU A 72 -7.42 -57.96 24.99
C LEU A 72 -7.70 -58.95 26.13
N ASP A 73 -7.06 -58.72 27.27
CA ASP A 73 -7.27 -59.49 28.49
C ASP A 73 -8.45 -58.89 29.29
N PHE A 74 -9.64 -59.49 29.13
CA PHE A 74 -10.86 -59.09 29.84
C PHE A 74 -10.98 -59.74 31.22
N GLU A 75 -10.04 -60.60 31.62
CA GLU A 75 -10.09 -61.39 32.86
C GLU A 75 -9.29 -60.81 34.01
N LYS A 76 -8.75 -59.59 33.91
CA LYS A 76 -8.20 -58.92 35.10
C LYS A 76 -9.32 -58.71 36.12
N PRO A 77 -9.32 -59.42 37.26
CA PRO A 77 -10.20 -59.05 38.35
C PRO A 77 -9.76 -57.65 38.77
N VAL A 78 -10.70 -56.72 38.90
CA VAL A 78 -10.45 -55.48 39.62
C VAL A 78 -10.01 -55.92 41.01
N ALA A 79 -8.70 -55.82 41.29
CA ALA A 79 -8.16 -56.15 42.60
C ALA A 79 -8.97 -55.34 43.64
N PRO A 80 -9.48 -55.95 44.72
CA PRO A 80 -10.18 -55.20 45.74
C PRO A 80 -9.26 -54.07 46.19
N ALA A 81 -9.79 -52.85 46.24
CA ALA A 81 -9.05 -51.69 46.69
C ALA A 81 -8.45 -52.00 48.07
N VAL A 82 -7.14 -52.24 48.12
CA VAL A 82 -6.42 -52.39 49.38
C VAL A 82 -6.41 -51.01 49.99
N VAL A 83 -7.37 -50.74 50.87
CA VAL A 83 -7.34 -49.59 51.76
C VAL A 83 -6.20 -49.83 52.74
N ARG A 84 -5.00 -49.38 52.36
CA ARG A 84 -3.93 -49.18 53.32
C ARG A 84 -4.32 -47.95 54.14
N PRO A 85 -4.55 -48.04 55.46
CA PRO A 85 -4.58 -46.83 56.26
C PRO A 85 -3.21 -46.17 56.06
N LEU A 86 -3.22 -44.93 55.56
CA LEU A 86 -2.03 -44.10 55.51
C LEU A 86 -1.44 -44.06 56.93
N PRO A 87 -0.12 -44.26 57.10
CA PRO A 87 0.52 -43.93 58.36
C PRO A 87 0.29 -42.43 58.59
N VAL A 88 -0.57 -42.12 59.54
CA VAL A 88 -0.67 -40.76 60.09
C VAL A 88 0.51 -40.64 61.04
N ASP A 89 1.60 -40.05 60.54
CA ASP A 89 2.69 -39.57 61.40
C ASP A 89 2.09 -38.54 62.38
N PRO A 90 2.02 -38.81 63.69
CA PRO A 90 1.72 -37.78 64.65
C PRO A 90 3.02 -37.00 64.85
N TRP A 91 3.06 -35.81 64.26
CA TRP A 91 4.11 -34.78 64.33
C TRP A 91 4.96 -34.65 63.06
N LYS A 92 4.38 -33.95 62.08
CA LYS A 92 5.10 -32.86 61.40
C LYS A 92 4.39 -31.56 61.69
N ASP A 93 4.84 -30.89 62.74
CA ASP A 93 4.58 -29.47 62.95
C ASP A 93 4.94 -28.68 61.69
N GLY A 94 4.11 -27.69 61.37
CA GLY A 94 4.06 -27.04 60.07
C GLY A 94 5.40 -26.47 59.60
N SER A 95 5.94 -27.04 58.53
CA SER A 95 6.80 -26.27 57.63
C SER A 95 5.98 -25.12 57.04
N PRO A 96 6.53 -23.90 56.86
CA PRO A 96 5.78 -22.76 56.35
C PRO A 96 5.53 -22.94 54.83
N THR A 97 4.54 -23.77 54.49
CA THR A 97 4.08 -24.06 53.11
C THR A 97 3.57 -22.81 52.40
N PHE A 98 3.27 -21.74 53.15
CA PHE A 98 2.94 -20.42 52.62
C PHE A 98 4.08 -19.81 51.78
N ARG A 99 5.36 -20.07 52.10
CA ARG A 99 6.47 -19.48 51.34
C ARG A 99 6.71 -20.14 49.98
N THR A 100 6.61 -21.46 49.90
CA THR A 100 6.85 -22.22 48.65
C THR A 100 5.70 -22.11 47.66
N THR A 101 4.46 -22.05 48.15
CA THR A 101 3.26 -21.80 47.32
C THR A 101 3.29 -20.41 46.69
N TRP A 102 3.72 -19.38 47.42
CA TRP A 102 3.88 -18.03 46.86
C TRP A 102 5.03 -17.93 45.86
N LEU A 103 6.12 -18.67 46.03
CA LEU A 103 7.22 -18.72 45.06
C LEU A 103 6.79 -19.38 43.73
N VAL A 104 6.04 -20.49 43.81
CA VAL A 104 5.50 -21.15 42.61
C VAL A 104 4.48 -20.24 41.92
N ALA A 105 3.54 -19.64 42.66
CA ALA A 105 2.57 -18.69 42.10
C ALA A 105 3.24 -17.47 41.46
N ALA A 106 4.29 -16.92 42.08
CA ALA A 106 5.06 -15.81 41.51
C ALA A 106 5.78 -16.20 40.22
N SER A 107 6.34 -17.43 40.14
CA SER A 107 7.03 -17.90 38.93
C SER A 107 6.08 -18.10 37.74
N VAL A 108 4.89 -18.65 37.98
CA VAL A 108 3.84 -18.80 36.97
C VAL A 108 3.31 -17.43 36.56
N GLY A 109 3.12 -16.51 37.51
CA GLY A 109 2.74 -15.12 37.24
C GLY A 109 3.76 -14.41 36.34
N ILE A 110 5.05 -14.55 36.61
CA ILE A 110 6.12 -13.96 35.79
C ILE A 110 6.13 -14.57 34.38
N LEU A 111 5.93 -15.88 34.24
CA LEU A 111 5.83 -16.52 32.92
C LEU A 111 4.64 -16.01 32.11
N VAL A 112 3.46 -15.90 32.74
CA VAL A 112 2.25 -15.37 32.08
C VAL A 112 2.45 -13.90 31.68
N LEU A 113 3.04 -13.08 32.56
CA LEU A 113 3.35 -11.68 32.26
C LEU A 113 4.39 -11.54 31.14
N GLY A 114 5.42 -12.38 31.14
CA GLY A 114 6.44 -12.43 30.09
C GLY A 114 5.86 -12.84 28.74
N PHE A 115 4.98 -13.85 28.72
CA PHE A 115 4.30 -14.28 27.51
C PHE A 115 3.29 -13.24 27.01
N ALA A 116 2.52 -12.62 27.91
CA ALA A 116 1.62 -11.52 27.56
C ALA A 116 2.42 -10.33 26.99
N PHE A 117 3.57 -10.00 27.58
CA PHE A 117 4.47 -8.98 27.05
C PHE A 117 5.02 -9.35 25.67
N PHE A 118 5.42 -10.60 25.46
CA PHE A 118 5.87 -11.10 24.16
C PHE A 118 4.78 -10.99 23.08
N LEU A 119 3.54 -11.39 23.39
CA LEU A 119 2.40 -11.28 22.47
C LEU A 119 2.10 -9.82 22.13
N VAL A 120 2.08 -8.93 23.13
CA VAL A 120 1.88 -7.49 22.90
C VAL A 120 3.02 -6.91 22.06
N SER A 121 4.26 -7.33 22.30
CA SER A 121 5.41 -6.93 21.50
C SER A 121 5.27 -7.38 20.05
N GLN A 122 4.90 -8.65 19.82
CA GLN A 122 4.67 -9.19 18.48
C GLN A 122 3.51 -8.50 17.75
N LEU A 123 2.38 -8.24 18.43
CA LEU A 123 1.27 -7.49 17.85
C LEU A 123 1.70 -6.08 17.44
N ARG A 124 2.49 -5.40 18.29
CA ARG A 124 3.03 -4.07 17.95
C ARG A 124 3.97 -4.13 16.76
N THR A 125 4.88 -5.11 16.69
CA THR A 125 5.78 -5.29 15.54
C THR A 125 5.01 -5.61 14.26
N ASN A 126 4.01 -6.49 14.30
CA ASN A 126 3.17 -6.79 13.14
C ASN A 126 2.39 -5.55 12.67
N GLN A 127 1.83 -4.76 13.60
CA GLN A 127 1.17 -3.51 13.26
C GLN A 127 2.13 -2.51 12.60
N GLN A 128 3.37 -2.42 13.08
CA GLN A 128 4.41 -1.59 12.47
C GLN A 128 4.80 -2.06 11.06
N THR A 129 4.97 -3.37 10.85
CA THR A 129 5.27 -3.95 9.53
C THR A 129 4.12 -3.72 8.56
N VAL A 130 2.87 -3.90 8.99
CA VAL A 130 1.70 -3.61 8.14
C VAL A 130 1.62 -2.12 7.81
N ALA A 131 1.91 -1.24 8.77
CA ALA A 131 1.93 0.20 8.54
C ALA A 131 3.02 0.59 7.53
N SER A 132 4.25 0.07 7.68
CA SER A 132 5.35 0.37 6.76
C SER A 132 5.10 -0.17 5.35
N LEU A 133 4.54 -1.39 5.23
CA LEU A 133 4.13 -1.96 3.95
C LEU A 133 3.03 -1.14 3.26
N ARG A 134 2.07 -0.59 4.03
CA ARG A 134 1.06 0.33 3.48
C ARG A 134 1.70 1.61 2.97
N THR A 135 2.56 2.24 3.77
CA THR A 135 3.28 3.46 3.35
C THR A 135 4.13 3.21 2.10
N ALA A 136 4.82 2.07 2.01
CA ALA A 136 5.60 1.70 0.83
C ALA A 136 4.73 1.47 -0.42
N ASN A 137 3.56 0.84 -0.27
CA ASN A 137 2.59 0.69 -1.36
C ASN A 137 2.04 2.04 -1.81
N ASP A 138 1.72 2.93 -0.88
CA ASP A 138 1.23 4.27 -1.20
C ASP A 138 2.29 5.10 -1.92
N SER A 139 3.56 5.02 -1.49
CA SER A 139 4.66 5.68 -2.19
C SER A 139 4.87 5.12 -3.58
N LEU A 140 4.84 3.80 -3.74
CA LEU A 140 5.00 3.14 -5.04
C LEU A 140 3.85 3.51 -6.00
N LYS A 141 2.63 3.55 -5.48
CA LYS A 141 1.45 3.98 -6.25
C LYS A 141 1.58 5.44 -6.71
N SER A 142 2.04 6.32 -5.82
CA SER A 142 2.30 7.73 -6.15
C SER A 142 3.37 7.86 -7.23
N GLU A 143 4.47 7.10 -7.12
CA GLU A 143 5.54 7.09 -8.11
C GLU A 143 5.05 6.60 -9.48
N VAL A 144 4.27 5.52 -9.52
CA VAL A 144 3.65 5.02 -10.76
C VAL A 144 2.74 6.07 -11.39
N GLN A 145 1.92 6.77 -10.60
CA GLN A 145 1.07 7.85 -11.09
C GLN A 145 1.89 9.03 -11.63
N GLN A 146 2.99 9.37 -10.97
CA GLN A 146 3.91 10.41 -11.44
C GLN A 146 4.57 10.02 -12.77
N LEU A 147 5.06 8.79 -12.89
CA LEU A 147 5.67 8.28 -14.11
C LEU A 147 4.68 8.27 -15.27
N HIS A 148 3.44 7.79 -15.06
CA HIS A 148 2.39 7.86 -16.08
C HIS A 148 2.08 9.31 -16.50
N THR A 149 2.04 10.23 -15.54
CA THR A 149 1.82 11.66 -15.85
C THR A 149 2.97 12.25 -16.66
N GLN A 150 4.22 11.91 -16.32
CA GLN A 150 5.40 12.35 -17.06
C GLN A 150 5.43 11.76 -18.47
N GLN A 151 5.13 10.46 -18.62
CA GLN A 151 5.03 9.80 -19.91
C GLN A 151 3.96 10.46 -20.79
N SER A 152 2.75 10.66 -20.26
CA SER A 152 1.66 11.30 -21.01
C SER A 152 2.04 12.70 -21.48
N ARG A 153 2.73 13.48 -20.63
CA ARG A 153 3.25 14.81 -21.01
C ARG A 153 4.30 14.73 -22.11
N ALA A 154 5.23 13.77 -22.04
CA ALA A 154 6.25 13.57 -23.06
C ALA A 154 5.63 13.16 -24.42
N GLU A 155 4.66 12.24 -24.40
CA GLU A 155 3.92 11.82 -25.59
C GLU A 155 3.12 12.97 -26.21
N GLN A 156 2.44 13.78 -25.38
CA GLN A 156 1.71 14.97 -25.86
C GLN A 156 2.62 16.01 -26.49
N SER A 157 3.81 16.23 -25.92
CA SER A 157 4.83 17.12 -26.48
C SER A 157 5.36 16.58 -27.81
N LEU A 158 5.73 15.30 -27.86
CA LEU A 158 6.21 14.66 -29.09
C LEU A 158 5.15 14.70 -30.20
N ALA A 159 3.89 14.41 -29.86
CA ALA A 159 2.77 14.43 -30.79
C ALA A 159 2.51 15.83 -31.38
N LEU A 160 2.80 16.91 -30.64
CA LEU A 160 2.75 18.27 -31.19
C LEU A 160 3.88 18.51 -32.19
N LEU A 161 5.11 18.17 -31.79
CA LEU A 161 6.30 18.40 -32.60
C LEU A 161 6.32 17.55 -33.87
N SER A 162 5.72 16.35 -33.83
CA SER A 162 5.64 15.45 -34.98
C SER A 162 4.53 15.80 -35.97
N LYS A 163 3.68 16.80 -35.70
CA LYS A 163 2.62 17.19 -36.65
C LYS A 163 3.24 17.80 -37.92
N PRO A 164 2.88 17.30 -39.12
CA PRO A 164 3.32 17.93 -40.37
C PRO A 164 2.93 19.41 -40.44
N GLY A 165 3.88 20.26 -40.81
CA GLY A 165 3.66 21.71 -40.90
C GLY A 165 3.81 22.50 -39.59
N MET A 166 4.30 21.85 -38.52
CA MET A 166 4.73 22.56 -37.32
C MET A 166 5.98 23.40 -37.61
N ARG A 167 5.90 24.70 -37.33
CA ARG A 167 7.04 25.62 -37.37
C ARG A 167 7.48 25.94 -35.94
N THR A 168 8.78 26.01 -35.71
CA THR A 168 9.38 26.42 -34.43
C THR A 168 10.05 27.77 -34.63
N ILE A 169 9.60 28.77 -33.88
CA ILE A 169 10.13 30.13 -33.90
C ILE A 169 10.83 30.38 -32.57
N GLU A 170 12.12 30.67 -32.60
CA GLU A 170 12.86 31.08 -31.40
C GLU A 170 12.62 32.57 -31.12
N LEU A 171 12.13 32.89 -29.92
CA LEU A 171 12.01 34.25 -29.43
C LEU A 171 13.13 34.51 -28.43
N ARG A 172 13.94 35.51 -28.74
CA ARG A 172 15.01 36.02 -27.87
C ARG A 172 14.56 37.32 -27.22
N GLY A 173 14.84 37.44 -25.94
CA GLY A 173 14.53 38.61 -25.16
C GLY A 173 15.41 39.81 -25.54
N ASN A 174 14.87 41.00 -25.33
CA ASN A 174 15.52 42.29 -25.52
C ASN A 174 16.26 42.73 -24.25
N ASP A 175 16.68 43.99 -24.18
CA ASP A 175 17.41 44.57 -23.04
C ASP A 175 16.68 44.44 -21.69
N LYS A 176 15.34 44.29 -21.67
CA LYS A 176 14.55 44.07 -20.45
C LYS A 176 14.54 42.62 -19.99
N ALA A 177 14.86 41.69 -20.89
CA ALA A 177 14.97 40.27 -20.61
C ALA A 177 16.15 39.66 -21.40
N PRO A 178 17.41 40.05 -21.14
CA PRO A 178 18.55 39.67 -21.98
C PRO A 178 18.84 38.16 -21.96
N SER A 179 18.46 37.46 -20.88
CA SER A 179 18.50 36.00 -20.75
C SER A 179 17.20 35.31 -21.22
N GLY A 180 16.24 36.09 -21.73
CA GLY A 180 14.93 35.64 -22.17
C GLY A 180 15.05 34.74 -23.40
N ARG A 181 14.60 33.49 -23.28
CA ARG A 181 14.55 32.52 -24.38
C ARG A 181 13.28 31.70 -24.28
N MET A 182 12.56 31.61 -25.39
CA MET A 182 11.42 30.71 -25.52
C MET A 182 11.24 30.26 -26.96
N LEU A 183 10.53 29.16 -27.14
CA LEU A 183 10.13 28.65 -28.45
C LEU A 183 8.62 28.80 -28.61
N VAL A 184 8.20 29.24 -29.78
CA VAL A 184 6.80 29.23 -30.22
C VAL A 184 6.66 28.14 -31.27
N PHE A 185 5.75 27.22 -31.02
CA PHE A 185 5.35 26.17 -31.95
C PHE A 185 4.04 26.61 -32.59
N TRP A 186 4.03 26.78 -33.91
CA TRP A 186 2.84 27.21 -34.64
C TRP A 186 2.61 26.31 -35.85
N ASN A 187 1.37 25.86 -36.03
CA ASN A 187 0.96 25.11 -37.21
C ASN A 187 -0.14 25.89 -37.95
N ALA A 188 0.20 26.44 -39.11
CA ALA A 188 -0.73 27.23 -39.92
C ALA A 188 -1.95 26.45 -40.42
N LYS A 189 -1.86 25.11 -40.52
CA LYS A 189 -2.98 24.27 -41.00
C LYS A 189 -3.98 24.00 -39.88
N THR A 190 -3.50 23.61 -38.70
CA THR A 190 -4.38 23.33 -37.55
C THR A 190 -4.72 24.58 -36.75
N ARG A 191 -4.04 25.71 -37.02
CA ARG A 191 -4.16 27.00 -36.32
C ARG A 191 -3.77 26.91 -34.84
N GLU A 192 -3.12 25.82 -34.45
CA GLU A 192 -2.67 25.60 -33.08
C GLU A 192 -1.38 26.37 -32.82
N VAL A 193 -1.28 26.95 -31.63
CA VAL A 193 -0.07 27.60 -31.12
C VAL A 193 0.25 27.05 -29.73
N ALA A 194 1.53 26.80 -29.49
CA ALA A 194 2.05 26.37 -28.21
C ALA A 194 3.38 27.06 -27.91
N VAL A 195 3.75 27.13 -26.63
CA VAL A 195 4.98 27.78 -26.18
C VAL A 195 5.79 26.88 -25.26
N GLU A 196 7.11 26.92 -25.39
CA GLU A 196 8.06 26.35 -24.42
C GLU A 196 8.92 27.48 -23.87
N VAL A 197 8.77 27.75 -22.58
CA VAL A 197 9.48 28.82 -21.89
C VAL A 197 10.78 28.27 -21.32
N ARG A 198 11.92 28.58 -21.94
CA ARG A 198 13.24 28.10 -21.48
C ARG A 198 13.81 28.97 -20.36
N SER A 199 13.67 30.28 -20.50
CA SER A 199 14.15 31.26 -19.55
C SER A 199 13.37 32.54 -19.74
N LEU A 200 12.63 32.98 -18.71
CA LEU A 200 12.01 34.29 -18.67
C LEU A 200 12.16 34.85 -17.23
N PRO A 201 12.18 36.17 -17.05
CA PRO A 201 12.23 36.76 -15.72
C PRO A 201 11.07 36.29 -14.81
N PRO A 202 11.24 36.24 -13.49
CA PRO A 202 10.10 35.99 -12.61
C PRO A 202 9.11 37.16 -12.66
N LEU A 203 7.81 36.86 -12.67
CA LEU A 203 6.74 37.86 -12.65
C LEU A 203 6.20 38.10 -11.24
N ARG A 204 5.57 39.26 -11.04
CA ARG A 204 4.80 39.53 -9.82
C ARG A 204 3.47 38.74 -9.82
N PRO A 205 2.86 38.46 -8.66
CA PRO A 205 1.64 37.65 -8.59
C PRO A 205 0.44 38.19 -9.40
N ASP A 206 0.41 39.50 -9.63
CA ASP A 206 -0.61 40.22 -10.39
C ASP A 206 -0.31 40.31 -11.90
N GLN A 207 0.79 39.71 -12.36
CA GLN A 207 1.27 39.76 -13.73
C GLN A 207 1.23 38.39 -14.41
N GLN A 208 1.16 38.40 -15.74
CA GLN A 208 1.15 37.22 -16.58
C GLN A 208 1.80 37.50 -17.94
N TYR A 209 2.37 36.47 -18.57
CA TYR A 209 2.86 36.60 -19.94
C TYR A 209 1.72 36.46 -20.94
N GLN A 210 1.80 37.24 -22.02
CA GLN A 210 0.89 37.11 -23.15
C GLN A 210 1.68 37.02 -24.45
N LEU A 211 1.30 36.05 -25.28
CA LEU A 211 1.81 35.89 -26.62
C LEU A 211 0.91 36.64 -27.60
N TRP A 212 1.54 37.30 -28.55
CA TRP A 212 0.89 38.01 -29.64
C TRP A 212 1.37 37.45 -30.97
N SER A 213 0.44 37.22 -31.88
CA SER A 213 0.77 37.04 -33.30
C SER A 213 0.57 38.36 -34.02
N LEU A 214 1.48 38.71 -34.92
CA LEU A 214 1.39 39.91 -35.73
C LEU A 214 0.94 39.50 -37.14
N ALA A 215 -0.22 39.98 -37.58
CA ALA A 215 -0.73 39.77 -38.94
C ALA A 215 -0.93 41.12 -39.62
N GLY A 216 -0.17 41.41 -40.67
CA GLY A 216 -0.17 42.72 -41.32
C GLY A 216 0.22 43.86 -40.37
N GLY A 217 1.05 43.57 -39.36
CA GLY A 217 1.46 44.52 -38.32
C GLY A 217 0.43 44.73 -37.19
N GLN A 218 -0.75 44.11 -37.25
CA GLN A 218 -1.73 44.18 -36.17
C GLN A 218 -1.52 43.04 -35.16
N PRO A 219 -1.44 43.35 -33.86
CA PRO A 219 -1.30 42.34 -32.81
C PRO A 219 -2.64 41.63 -32.55
N ILE A 220 -2.61 40.30 -32.63
CA ILE A 220 -3.72 39.40 -32.33
C ILE A 220 -3.34 38.57 -31.10
N ASP A 221 -4.24 38.52 -30.12
CA ASP A 221 -4.09 37.72 -28.90
C ASP A 221 -3.89 36.23 -29.25
N ALA A 222 -2.68 35.72 -29.00
CA ALA A 222 -2.35 34.31 -29.16
C ALA A 222 -2.50 33.53 -27.85
N GLY A 223 -2.88 34.20 -26.75
CA GLY A 223 -3.15 33.61 -25.46
C GLY A 223 -2.13 33.98 -24.40
N VAL A 224 -2.51 33.72 -23.15
CA VAL A 224 -1.69 33.94 -21.96
C VAL A 224 -1.01 32.66 -21.52
N PHE A 225 0.18 32.77 -20.92
CA PHE A 225 0.94 31.64 -20.40
C PHE A 225 1.72 32.01 -19.13
N GLU A 226 2.20 31.01 -18.41
CA GLU A 226 3.03 31.21 -17.22
C GLU A 226 4.43 30.63 -17.44
N ALA A 227 5.46 31.28 -16.90
CA ALA A 227 6.77 30.65 -16.74
C ALA A 227 6.66 29.68 -15.55
N GLY A 228 6.21 28.45 -15.82
CA GLY A 228 6.06 27.43 -14.78
C GLY A 228 7.40 27.06 -14.15
N SER A 229 7.37 26.43 -12.98
CA SER A 229 8.58 25.93 -12.28
C SER A 229 9.37 24.87 -13.07
N ASN A 230 8.77 24.32 -14.13
CA ASN A 230 9.42 23.38 -15.04
C ASN A 230 9.60 24.05 -16.43
N ASN A 231 10.73 24.74 -16.60
CA ASN A 231 11.11 25.57 -17.77
C ASN A 231 11.30 24.80 -19.11
N LEU A 232 10.68 23.63 -19.26
CA LEU A 232 10.75 22.80 -20.46
C LEU A 232 9.39 22.20 -20.85
N ALA A 233 8.30 22.57 -20.17
CA ALA A 233 6.96 22.11 -20.51
C ALA A 233 6.37 22.90 -21.68
N ILE A 234 5.87 22.20 -22.71
CA ILE A 234 5.12 22.80 -23.81
C ILE A 234 3.71 23.12 -23.33
N GLN A 235 3.29 24.38 -23.44
CA GLN A 235 1.95 24.86 -23.10
C GLN A 235 1.18 25.17 -24.37
N ARG A 236 0.10 24.45 -24.64
CA ARG A 236 -0.84 24.77 -25.72
C ARG A 236 -1.67 25.99 -25.31
N LEU A 237 -1.78 26.99 -26.18
CA LEU A 237 -2.63 28.14 -25.93
C LEU A 237 -4.03 27.88 -26.50
N ASN A 238 -5.05 28.46 -25.87
CA ASN A 238 -6.46 28.28 -26.23
C ASN A 238 -6.95 29.22 -27.34
N ARG A 239 -6.03 29.87 -28.06
CA ARG A 239 -6.31 30.76 -29.19
C ARG A 239 -5.86 30.11 -30.48
N THR A 240 -6.65 30.29 -31.53
CA THR A 240 -6.31 29.85 -32.88
C THR A 240 -5.68 30.98 -33.67
N ILE A 241 -4.54 30.73 -34.30
CA ILE A 241 -3.82 31.72 -35.11
C ILE A 241 -3.86 31.31 -36.59
N ASP A 242 -4.62 32.06 -37.38
CA ASP A 242 -4.79 31.84 -38.82
C ASP A 242 -3.55 32.27 -39.62
N ARG A 243 -2.97 33.41 -39.24
CA ARG A 243 -1.81 34.00 -39.90
C ARG A 243 -0.92 34.67 -38.87
N ALA A 244 0.39 34.48 -39.01
CA ALA A 244 1.39 35.19 -38.25
C ALA A 244 2.58 35.52 -39.16
N ASP A 245 2.92 36.78 -39.28
CA ASP A 245 4.15 37.26 -39.90
C ASP A 245 5.28 37.35 -38.85
N ALA A 246 4.92 37.58 -37.58
CA ALA A 246 5.84 37.57 -36.43
C ALA A 246 5.11 37.19 -35.13
N PHE A 247 5.87 36.79 -34.11
CA PHE A 247 5.39 36.59 -32.74
C PHE A 247 6.08 37.53 -31.77
N ALA A 248 5.35 38.00 -30.77
CA ALA A 248 5.83 38.92 -29.74
C ALA A 248 5.31 38.53 -28.35
N VAL A 249 6.05 38.90 -27.31
CA VAL A 249 5.72 38.56 -25.91
C VAL A 249 5.78 39.81 -25.05
N THR A 250 4.73 40.03 -24.27
CA THR A 250 4.63 41.13 -23.30
C THR A 250 4.35 40.59 -21.90
N VAL A 251 4.62 41.43 -20.90
CA VAL A 251 4.12 41.23 -19.52
C VAL A 251 2.86 42.05 -19.34
N GLU A 252 1.75 41.39 -19.04
CA GLU A 252 0.44 42.00 -18.85
C GLU A 252 -0.07 41.75 -17.44
N LYS A 253 -1.21 42.37 -17.08
CA LYS A 253 -1.92 42.01 -15.85
C LYS A 253 -2.47 40.59 -15.96
N ARG A 254 -2.69 39.95 -14.80
CA ARG A 254 -3.28 38.61 -14.74
C ARG A 254 -4.62 38.57 -15.49
N GLY A 255 -4.77 37.61 -16.40
CA GLY A 255 -5.91 37.53 -17.33
C GLY A 255 -5.64 38.11 -18.72
N GLY A 256 -4.49 38.76 -18.93
CA GLY A 256 -4.09 39.34 -20.21
C GLY A 256 -4.65 40.74 -20.45
N SER A 257 -4.40 41.24 -21.66
CA SER A 257 -4.84 42.55 -22.16
C SER A 257 -5.50 42.39 -23.53
N PRO A 258 -6.47 43.24 -23.91
CA PRO A 258 -7.00 43.28 -25.28
C PRO A 258 -6.01 43.83 -26.30
N THR A 259 -5.04 44.64 -25.87
CA THR A 259 -3.98 45.21 -26.72
C THR A 259 -2.62 45.11 -26.03
N PRO A 260 -1.52 44.91 -26.78
CA PRO A 260 -0.21 44.72 -26.17
C PRO A 260 0.29 46.00 -25.50
N THR A 261 0.79 45.86 -24.28
CA THR A 261 1.49 46.94 -23.58
C THR A 261 2.92 47.03 -24.12
N LEU A 262 3.15 47.93 -25.10
CA LEU A 262 4.46 48.05 -25.77
C LEU A 262 5.63 48.35 -24.81
N SER A 263 5.37 49.02 -23.69
CA SER A 263 6.39 49.29 -22.68
C SER A 263 6.83 48.03 -21.91
N THR A 264 6.12 46.91 -22.02
CA THR A 264 6.45 45.63 -21.40
C THR A 264 6.83 44.55 -22.42
N LEU A 265 7.05 44.93 -23.68
CA LEU A 265 7.57 44.03 -24.71
C LEU A 265 8.92 43.46 -24.27
N LEU A 266 9.02 42.13 -24.28
CA LEU A 266 10.22 41.39 -23.90
C LEU A 266 10.92 40.76 -25.08
N ALA A 267 10.19 40.22 -26.04
CA ALA A 267 10.77 39.50 -27.17
C ALA A 267 9.88 39.65 -28.40
N MET A 268 10.48 39.62 -29.58
CA MET A 268 9.78 39.59 -30.86
C MET A 268 10.66 38.89 -31.90
N SER A 269 10.05 38.05 -32.74
CA SER A 269 10.75 37.34 -33.81
C SER A 269 9.83 37.11 -35.02
N PRO A 270 10.30 37.32 -36.26
CA PRO A 270 9.53 37.01 -37.46
C PRO A 270 9.39 35.49 -37.67
N VAL A 271 8.35 35.08 -38.40
CA VAL A 271 8.08 33.66 -38.66
C VAL A 271 8.93 33.08 -39.79
N ASP A 272 9.36 33.90 -40.75
CA ASP A 272 10.13 33.50 -41.94
C ASP A 272 11.63 33.87 -41.84
N ALA A 273 12.24 33.80 -40.65
CA ALA A 273 13.68 34.00 -40.46
C ALA A 273 14.54 32.76 -40.73
#